data_AF-A0A925BND8-F1
#
_entry.id   AF-A0A925BND8-F1
#
_cell.length_a   1.000
_cell.length_b   1.000
_cell.length_c   1.000
_cell.angle_alpha   90.00
_cell.angle_beta   90.00
_cell.angle_gamma   90.00
#
_symmetry.space_group_name_H-M   'P 1'
#
loop_
_entity.id
_entity.type
_entity.pdbx_description
1 polymer ?
#
loop_
_entity_poly.entity_id
_entity_poly.type
_entity_poly.pdbx_seq_one_letter_code
_entity_poly.pdbx_strand_id
1 'polypeptide(L)'
;MRSIPVVMTWEMLSRGRWQLPAFALAANVLPVFLLTALRHDGAIDPDDPSMLVMQLTLIQIQMFIFGCAAFDAQGQPSRLYAMPIPTSSLVAWQMLPSMVLVGLESLASTAWLNAAFDLNWPLWGPALFAAVGVAGIQAALWSTEKSAWLPVAVGIPGVILGLWFKSRIGPLFSQPTHQWAELTPGDVFTLLTFAGLSYYAAVVGVARRRCGEPLPSLGIVAWFLRVCDPPPDVGAPFATPEQAHFWFEWRRKGLIMPATVVFGMLIGLGIWVLFIRELKDLFEGFAAGGAMLTLMGFMGLLLGNVGPNDAAFEMGHFLATRPLTNSEMSRTLLKVLAKSVLIAWTIWAVPFVILTAICFAKGAIPPVEILNDLGWWYFPMTLLGCWTVMSVSASISMAGRSTLLAQMVCGLFAVFIGLGLFYNYALPVESRLNFNRGVGIVVGVAIALGTVWAFVSARRRALIGLPTVCAAFSVWLVLSGLIALDWMLHPARPLPLGVTVVGLATLVVAPLAAAPLALAWNRNR
;
A
#
# COMPACT_ATOMS: atom_id res chain seq x y z
N MET A 1 9.16 20.29 37.29
CA MET A 1 9.08 19.83 35.88
C MET A 1 7.84 18.97 35.74
N ARG A 2 6.99 19.19 34.73
CA ARG A 2 5.82 18.33 34.46
C ARG A 2 6.34 16.91 34.17
N SER A 3 5.62 15.87 34.60
CA SER A 3 6.07 14.48 34.52
C SER A 3 6.47 14.07 33.09
N ILE A 4 7.44 13.15 32.94
CA ILE A 4 7.90 12.63 31.62
C ILE A 4 6.72 12.23 30.71
N PRO A 5 5.67 11.54 31.20
CA PRO A 5 4.42 11.32 30.49
C PRO A 5 3.84 12.53 29.76
N VAL A 6 3.69 13.65 30.46
CA VAL A 6 3.09 14.87 29.93
C VAL A 6 3.97 15.46 28.81
N VAL A 7 5.29 15.36 28.97
CA VAL A 7 6.24 15.82 27.94
C VAL A 7 6.13 14.97 26.68
N MET A 8 5.96 13.65 26.79
CA MET A 8 5.79 12.76 25.63
C MET A 8 4.51 13.08 24.85
N THR A 9 3.37 13.25 25.54
CA THR A 9 2.11 13.62 24.91
C THR A 9 2.18 15.01 24.29
N TRP A 10 2.80 15.98 24.98
CA TRP A 10 3.03 17.32 24.44
C TRP A 10 3.91 17.29 23.19
N GLU A 11 4.98 16.49 23.19
CA GLU A 11 5.87 16.37 22.04
C GLU A 11 5.12 15.82 20.82
N MET A 12 4.32 14.77 21.00
CA MET A 12 3.48 14.21 19.95
C MET A 12 2.53 15.26 19.35
N LEU A 13 1.82 16.01 20.20
CA LEU A 13 0.92 17.07 19.74
C LEU A 13 1.67 18.24 19.07
N SER A 14 2.84 18.62 19.58
CA SER A 14 3.64 19.71 19.00
C SER A 14 4.22 19.36 17.64
N ARG A 15 4.65 18.11 17.43
CA ARG A 15 5.06 17.58 16.12
C ARG A 15 3.89 17.54 15.15
N GLY A 16 2.76 17.01 15.62
CA GLY A 16 1.53 16.86 14.84
C GLY A 16 0.70 18.13 14.67
N ARG A 17 1.09 19.30 15.21
CA ARG A 17 0.22 20.48 15.32
C ARG A 17 -0.43 20.94 14.01
N TRP A 18 0.28 20.77 12.89
CA TRP A 18 -0.22 21.11 11.55
C TRP A 18 -0.63 19.87 10.75
N GLN A 19 0.06 18.75 10.97
CA GLN A 19 -0.22 17.50 10.26
C GLN A 19 -1.54 16.88 10.70
N LEU A 20 -1.83 16.81 12.00
CA LEU A 20 -3.07 16.19 12.50
C LEU A 20 -4.31 16.88 11.93
N PRO A 21 -4.48 18.22 12.00
CA PRO A 21 -5.62 18.87 11.37
C PRO A 21 -5.66 18.70 9.85
N ALA A 22 -4.50 18.76 9.17
CA ALA A 22 -4.44 18.60 7.72
C ALA A 22 -4.88 17.19 7.28
N PHE A 23 -4.47 16.15 8.01
CA PHE A 23 -4.86 14.77 7.73
C PHE A 23 -6.31 14.48 8.14
N ALA A 24 -6.82 15.08 9.22
CA ALA A 24 -8.24 15.01 9.57
C ALA A 24 -9.11 15.61 8.45
N LEU A 25 -8.72 16.78 7.93
CA LEU A 25 -9.38 17.36 6.76
C LEU A 25 -9.27 16.44 5.55
N ALA A 26 -8.06 15.96 5.22
CA ALA A 26 -7.83 15.06 4.08
C ALA A 26 -8.66 13.77 4.17
N ALA A 27 -8.82 13.21 5.36
CA ALA A 27 -9.64 12.02 5.61
C ALA A 27 -11.14 12.25 5.34
N ASN A 28 -11.61 13.49 5.53
CA ASN A 28 -13.00 13.88 5.35
C ASN A 28 -13.35 14.41 3.95
N VAL A 29 -12.36 14.90 3.21
CA VAL A 29 -12.54 15.49 1.87
C VAL A 29 -13.25 14.53 0.92
N LEU A 30 -12.79 13.28 0.82
CA LEU A 30 -13.41 12.27 -0.04
C LEU A 30 -14.85 11.91 0.38
N PRO A 31 -15.13 11.56 1.65
CA PRO A 31 -16.50 11.38 2.16
C PRO A 31 -17.46 12.51 1.78
N VAL A 32 -17.06 13.75 2.03
CA VAL A 32 -17.89 14.93 1.78
C VAL A 32 -18.23 15.07 0.31
N PHE A 33 -17.25 14.83 -0.57
CA PHE A 33 -17.49 14.91 -1.99
C PHE A 33 -18.40 13.82 -2.51
N LEU A 34 -18.20 12.58 -2.06
CA LEU A 34 -19.10 11.47 -2.43
C LEU A 34 -20.53 11.74 -1.95
N LEU A 35 -20.70 12.14 -0.69
CA LEU A 35 -22.00 12.42 -0.11
C LEU A 35 -22.67 13.66 -0.73
N THR A 36 -21.92 14.69 -1.09
CA THR A 36 -22.46 15.86 -1.80
C THR A 36 -22.94 15.47 -3.20
N ALA A 37 -22.24 14.56 -3.88
CA ALA A 37 -22.65 14.06 -5.20
C ALA A 37 -23.93 13.24 -5.09
N LEU A 38 -23.97 12.30 -4.14
CA LEU A 38 -25.17 11.48 -3.90
C LEU A 38 -26.36 12.33 -3.48
N ARG A 39 -26.16 13.37 -2.64
CA ARG A 39 -27.24 14.28 -2.22
C ARG A 39 -27.79 15.06 -3.41
N HIS A 40 -26.91 15.57 -4.26
CA HIS A 40 -27.31 16.30 -5.46
C HIS A 40 -28.16 15.43 -6.39
N ASP A 41 -27.82 14.16 -6.50
CA ASP A 41 -28.54 13.20 -7.35
C ASP A 41 -29.78 12.59 -6.68
N GLY A 42 -30.09 12.98 -5.42
CA GLY A 42 -31.20 12.42 -4.65
C GLY A 42 -31.04 10.95 -4.28
N ALA A 43 -29.80 10.44 -4.32
CA ALA A 43 -29.45 9.03 -4.13
C ALA A 43 -29.04 8.70 -2.68
N ILE A 44 -29.26 9.61 -1.72
CA ILE A 44 -29.03 9.34 -0.30
C ILE A 44 -30.27 8.67 0.27
N ASP A 45 -30.19 7.36 0.45
CA ASP A 45 -31.13 6.58 1.25
C ASP A 45 -30.34 5.90 2.39
N PRO A 46 -30.50 6.32 3.66
CA PRO A 46 -29.79 5.74 4.80
C PRO A 46 -29.96 4.23 4.95
N ASP A 47 -31.06 3.67 4.42
CA ASP A 47 -31.38 2.25 4.51
C ASP A 47 -30.85 1.43 3.31
N ASP A 48 -30.30 2.09 2.28
CA ASP A 48 -29.69 1.41 1.14
C ASP A 48 -28.42 0.64 1.57
N PRO A 49 -28.31 -0.68 1.29
CA PRO A 49 -27.08 -1.44 1.50
C PRO A 49 -25.82 -0.79 0.91
N SER A 50 -25.94 -0.02 -0.17
CA SER A 50 -24.82 0.70 -0.78
C SER A 50 -24.25 1.77 0.16
N MET A 51 -25.10 2.47 0.92
CA MET A 51 -24.71 3.47 1.91
C MET A 51 -24.01 2.83 3.10
N LEU A 52 -24.42 1.61 3.51
CA LEU A 52 -23.73 0.84 4.55
C LEU A 52 -22.32 0.42 4.12
N VAL A 53 -22.16 -0.03 2.88
CA VAL A 53 -20.85 -0.36 2.31
C VAL A 53 -19.98 0.90 2.26
N MET A 54 -20.55 2.01 1.80
CA MET A 54 -19.84 3.29 1.75
C MET A 54 -19.39 3.73 3.15
N GLN A 55 -20.27 3.70 4.16
CA GLN A 55 -19.92 4.02 5.54
C GLN A 55 -18.73 3.17 6.03
N LEU A 56 -18.80 1.85 5.84
CA LEU A 56 -17.75 0.91 6.21
C LEU A 56 -16.41 1.27 5.56
N THR A 57 -16.42 1.54 4.25
CA THR A 57 -15.22 1.90 3.49
C THR A 57 -14.66 3.25 3.95
N LEU A 58 -15.52 4.25 4.18
CA LEU A 58 -15.09 5.58 4.61
C LEU A 58 -14.47 5.56 6.01
N ILE A 59 -15.02 4.80 6.96
CA ILE A 59 -14.42 4.62 8.30
C ILE A 59 -13.03 4.00 8.19
N GLN A 60 -12.85 2.99 7.33
CA GLN A 60 -11.54 2.35 7.14
C GLN A 60 -10.51 3.31 6.52
N ILE A 61 -10.92 4.06 5.49
CA ILE A 61 -10.08 5.08 4.86
C ILE A 61 -9.69 6.15 5.87
N GLN A 62 -10.65 6.65 6.66
CA GLN A 62 -10.42 7.65 7.68
C GLN A 62 -9.44 7.16 8.75
N MET A 63 -9.69 5.97 9.31
CA MET A 63 -8.82 5.34 10.30
C MET A 63 -7.41 5.16 9.74
N PHE A 64 -7.27 4.77 8.47
CA PHE A 64 -5.97 4.63 7.83
C PHE A 64 -5.25 5.97 7.67
N ILE A 65 -5.90 6.96 7.05
CA ILE A 65 -5.30 8.29 6.78
C ILE A 65 -4.91 8.99 8.07
N PHE A 66 -5.86 9.11 9.01
CA PHE A 66 -5.61 9.82 10.26
C PHE A 66 -4.73 9.00 11.23
N GLY A 67 -4.86 7.67 11.22
CA GLY A 67 -3.96 6.77 11.97
C GLY A 67 -2.51 6.89 11.53
N CYS A 68 -2.24 7.01 10.23
CA CYS A 68 -0.89 7.30 9.71
C CYS A 68 -0.34 8.63 10.25
N ALA A 69 -1.16 9.68 10.30
CA ALA A 69 -0.75 10.97 10.87
C ALA A 69 -0.46 10.88 12.37
N ALA A 70 -1.27 10.13 13.12
CA ALA A 70 -1.03 9.87 14.53
C ALA A 70 0.29 9.13 14.77
N PHE A 71 0.62 8.14 13.93
CA PHE A 71 1.90 7.43 14.00
C PHE A 71 3.10 8.31 13.63
N ASP A 72 2.96 9.15 12.60
CA ASP A 72 4.02 10.11 12.24
C ASP A 72 4.29 11.11 13.38
N ALA A 73 3.21 11.64 13.98
CA ALA A 73 3.30 12.58 15.09
C ALA A 73 4.00 11.98 16.33
N GLN A 74 3.83 10.67 16.59
CA GLN A 74 4.54 9.97 17.67
C GLN A 74 6.05 9.88 17.43
N GLY A 75 6.42 9.70 16.16
CA GLY A 75 7.78 9.38 15.75
C GLY A 75 8.23 8.00 16.21
N GLN A 76 9.52 7.70 16.03
CA GLN A 76 10.06 6.39 16.37
C GLN A 76 10.12 6.18 17.89
N PRO A 77 9.67 5.02 18.42
CA PRO A 77 9.77 4.70 19.83
C PRO A 77 11.23 4.49 20.29
N SER A 78 12.11 4.10 19.36
CA SER A 78 13.53 3.83 19.61
C SER A 78 14.29 4.99 20.29
N ARG A 79 13.91 6.24 20.00
CA ARG A 79 14.48 7.44 20.62
C ARG A 79 14.22 7.54 22.12
N LEU A 80 13.21 6.83 22.62
CA LEU A 80 12.80 6.84 24.02
C LEU A 80 13.36 5.67 24.82
N TYR A 81 13.98 4.68 24.16
CA TYR A 81 14.47 3.46 24.83
C TYR A 81 15.56 3.72 25.89
N ALA A 82 16.30 4.82 25.74
CA ALA A 82 17.32 5.25 26.69
C ALA A 82 16.75 5.97 27.94
N MET A 83 15.46 6.34 27.95
CA MET A 83 14.88 7.06 29.09
C MET A 83 14.70 6.13 30.30
N PRO A 84 14.95 6.60 31.54
CA PRO A 84 14.79 5.81 32.76
C PRO A 84 13.31 5.73 33.18
N ILE A 85 12.42 5.39 32.24
CA ILE A 85 11.00 5.14 32.49
C ILE A 85 10.69 3.65 32.36
N PRO A 86 9.75 3.10 33.15
CA PRO A 86 9.25 1.74 32.94
C PRO A 86 8.71 1.57 31.52
N THR A 87 8.98 0.43 30.90
CA THR A 87 8.51 0.14 29.53
C THR A 87 7.00 0.17 29.41
N SER A 88 6.29 -0.28 30.44
CA SER A 88 4.83 -0.17 30.56
C SER A 88 4.34 1.27 30.46
N SER A 89 4.97 2.17 31.20
CA SER A 89 4.65 3.60 31.15
C SER A 89 4.98 4.20 29.78
N LEU A 90 6.13 3.87 29.18
CA LEU A 90 6.50 4.35 27.84
C LEU A 90 5.41 3.98 26.82
N VAL A 91 5.00 2.71 26.81
CA VAL A 91 3.96 2.21 25.90
C VAL A 91 2.62 2.88 26.17
N ALA A 92 2.17 2.98 27.43
CA ALA A 92 0.89 3.58 27.78
C ALA A 92 0.78 5.03 27.29
N TRP A 93 1.84 5.82 27.52
CA TRP A 93 1.87 7.25 27.18
C TRP A 93 2.11 7.55 25.71
N GLN A 94 2.52 6.57 24.91
CA GLN A 94 2.49 6.69 23.45
C GLN A 94 1.17 6.20 22.87
N MET A 95 0.71 5.01 23.28
CA MET A 95 -0.46 4.34 22.72
C MET A 95 -1.77 5.07 23.05
N LEU A 96 -1.99 5.45 24.30
CA LEU A 96 -3.27 6.03 24.74
C LEU A 96 -3.58 7.35 24.01
N PRO A 97 -2.66 8.32 23.87
CA PRO A 97 -2.94 9.54 23.11
C PRO A 97 -3.32 9.28 21.65
N SER A 98 -2.69 8.32 20.95
CA SER A 98 -3.10 7.98 19.58
C SER A 98 -4.48 7.34 19.52
N MET A 99 -4.80 6.44 20.47
CA MET A 99 -6.12 5.83 20.52
C MET A 99 -7.20 6.90 20.71
N VAL A 100 -6.97 7.83 21.65
CA VAL A 100 -7.88 8.94 21.93
C VAL A 100 -8.01 9.86 20.72
N LEU A 101 -6.90 10.26 20.09
CA LEU A 101 -6.97 11.13 18.91
C LEU A 101 -7.76 10.49 17.78
N VAL A 102 -7.46 9.23 17.43
CA VAL A 102 -8.13 8.56 16.30
C VAL A 102 -9.59 8.27 16.62
N GLY A 103 -9.91 7.89 17.86
CA GLY A 103 -11.29 7.74 18.29
C GLY A 103 -12.08 9.05 18.27
N LEU A 104 -11.51 10.15 18.76
CA LEU A 104 -12.14 11.46 18.74
C LEU A 104 -12.32 11.99 17.32
N GLU A 105 -11.34 11.80 16.44
CA GLU A 105 -11.43 12.22 15.05
C GLU A 105 -12.48 11.42 14.28
N SER A 106 -12.55 10.10 14.49
CA SER A 106 -13.62 9.25 13.94
C SER A 106 -15.01 9.69 14.42
N LEU A 107 -15.15 9.96 15.72
CA LEU A 107 -16.40 10.44 16.32
C LEU A 107 -16.79 11.82 15.76
N ALA A 108 -15.87 12.78 15.74
CA ALA A 108 -16.13 14.14 15.29
C ALA A 108 -16.51 14.19 13.82
N SER A 109 -15.80 13.42 12.98
CA SER A 109 -16.08 13.35 11.55
C SER A 109 -17.42 12.68 11.25
N THR A 110 -17.73 11.57 11.92
CA THR A 110 -19.03 10.90 11.75
C THR A 110 -20.17 11.80 12.23
N ALA A 111 -20.01 12.47 13.37
CA ALA A 111 -20.99 13.42 13.89
C ALA A 111 -21.21 14.60 12.93
N TRP A 112 -20.13 15.13 12.36
CA TRP A 112 -20.20 16.20 11.38
C TRP A 112 -20.87 15.75 10.07
N LEU A 113 -20.52 14.58 9.53
CA LEU A 113 -21.16 14.02 8.34
C LEU A 113 -22.65 13.75 8.56
N ASN A 114 -23.02 13.23 9.74
CA ASN A 114 -24.43 13.07 10.12
C ASN A 114 -25.17 14.40 10.14
N ALA A 115 -24.58 15.45 10.72
CA ALA A 115 -25.18 16.77 10.77
C ALA A 115 -25.27 17.44 9.40
N ALA A 116 -24.32 17.17 8.50
CA ALA A 116 -24.27 17.77 7.17
C ALA A 116 -25.20 17.08 6.16
N PHE A 117 -25.41 15.76 6.28
CA PHE A 117 -26.06 14.92 5.27
C PHE A 117 -27.23 14.06 5.79
N ASP A 118 -27.64 14.24 7.06
CA ASP A 118 -28.78 13.56 7.67
C ASP A 118 -28.69 12.01 7.65
N LEU A 119 -27.47 11.48 7.80
CA LEU A 119 -27.14 10.05 7.58
C LEU A 119 -27.51 9.12 8.74
N ASN A 120 -27.70 9.65 9.95
CA ASN A 120 -27.97 8.91 11.18
C ASN A 120 -26.97 7.76 11.49
N TRP A 121 -25.72 7.86 11.01
CA TRP A 121 -24.72 6.82 11.25
C TRP A 121 -24.35 6.68 12.74
N PRO A 122 -24.08 5.45 13.23
CA PRO A 122 -23.65 5.24 14.61
C PRO A 122 -22.30 5.90 14.91
N LEU A 123 -22.23 6.61 16.03
CA LEU A 123 -21.04 7.36 16.43
C LEU A 123 -20.05 6.51 17.24
N TRP A 124 -20.52 5.83 18.27
CA TRP A 124 -19.65 5.25 19.31
C TRP A 124 -18.95 3.96 18.90
N GLY A 125 -19.67 3.04 18.25
CA GLY A 125 -19.11 1.75 17.82
C GLY A 125 -17.88 1.93 16.93
N PRO A 126 -18.01 2.57 15.76
CA PRO A 126 -16.88 2.86 14.87
C PRO A 126 -15.73 3.62 15.52
N ALA A 127 -16.01 4.61 16.37
CA ALA A 127 -14.97 5.40 17.04
C ALA A 127 -14.14 4.55 18.02
N LEU A 128 -14.80 3.73 18.84
CA LEU A 128 -14.11 2.82 19.76
C LEU A 128 -13.34 1.74 19.00
N PHE A 129 -13.92 1.21 17.92
CA PHE A 129 -13.23 0.28 17.03
C PHE A 129 -11.96 0.90 16.44
N ALA A 130 -12.02 2.12 15.93
CA ALA A 130 -10.87 2.81 15.36
C ALA A 130 -9.76 3.04 16.41
N ALA A 131 -10.13 3.45 17.63
CA ALA A 131 -9.20 3.60 18.73
C ALA A 131 -8.47 2.28 19.07
N VAL A 132 -9.20 1.17 19.16
CA VAL A 132 -8.62 -0.15 19.46
C VAL A 132 -7.82 -0.72 18.30
N GLY A 133 -8.25 -0.48 17.06
CA GLY A 133 -7.53 -0.86 15.84
C GLY A 133 -6.13 -0.26 15.81
N VAL A 134 -6.01 1.03 16.15
CA VAL A 134 -4.72 1.73 16.27
C VAL A 134 -3.81 1.07 17.31
N ALA A 135 -4.35 0.69 18.47
CA ALA A 135 -3.59 -0.01 19.50
C ALA A 135 -3.06 -1.36 18.99
N GLY A 136 -3.90 -2.13 18.29
CA GLY A 136 -3.51 -3.40 17.68
C GLY A 136 -2.40 -3.24 16.64
N ILE A 137 -2.51 -2.23 15.77
CA ILE A 137 -1.49 -1.93 14.77
C ILE A 137 -0.18 -1.50 15.45
N GLN A 138 -0.21 -0.62 16.45
CA GLN A 138 1.01 -0.23 17.18
C GLN A 138 1.67 -1.40 17.88
N ALA A 139 0.88 -2.25 18.54
CA ALA A 139 1.40 -3.44 19.20
C ALA A 139 2.13 -4.34 18.20
N ALA A 140 1.55 -4.55 17.01
CA ALA A 140 2.17 -5.28 15.93
C ALA A 140 3.47 -4.62 15.45
N LEU A 141 3.45 -3.31 15.16
CA LEU A 141 4.59 -2.54 14.69
C LEU A 141 5.76 -2.60 15.69
N TRP A 142 5.51 -2.35 16.97
CA TRP A 142 6.54 -2.36 18.01
C TRP A 142 7.04 -3.78 18.32
N SER A 143 6.17 -4.78 18.19
CA SER A 143 6.57 -6.18 18.33
C SER A 143 7.38 -6.69 17.16
N THR A 144 7.27 -6.09 15.96
CA THR A 144 7.89 -6.62 14.73
C THR A 144 8.75 -5.64 13.95
N GLU A 145 9.12 -4.51 14.56
CA GLU A 145 9.95 -3.46 13.95
C GLU A 145 11.20 -4.05 13.25
N LYS A 146 11.50 -3.67 12.00
CA LYS A 146 12.68 -4.20 11.25
C LYS A 146 12.67 -5.72 11.04
N SER A 147 11.51 -6.37 11.12
CA SER A 147 11.38 -7.80 10.87
C SER A 147 10.54 -8.07 9.63
N ALA A 148 10.85 -9.15 8.92
CA ALA A 148 10.02 -9.67 7.84
C ALA A 148 8.60 -10.06 8.31
N TRP A 149 8.40 -10.21 9.63
CA TRP A 149 7.10 -10.49 10.25
C TRP A 149 6.15 -9.29 10.28
N LEU A 150 6.60 -8.08 9.96
CA LEU A 150 5.78 -6.87 10.08
C LEU A 150 4.42 -6.98 9.36
N PRO A 151 4.33 -7.41 8.08
CA PRO A 151 3.03 -7.51 7.40
C PRO A 151 2.13 -8.56 8.04
N VAL A 152 2.71 -9.67 8.49
CA VAL A 152 1.99 -10.76 9.15
C VAL A 152 1.42 -10.29 10.49
N ALA A 153 2.27 -9.65 11.29
CA ALA A 153 1.90 -9.17 12.61
C ALA A 153 0.87 -8.04 12.57
N VAL A 154 0.87 -7.19 11.54
CA VAL A 154 -0.19 -6.18 11.32
C VAL A 154 -1.45 -6.82 10.74
N GLY A 155 -1.30 -7.83 9.86
CA GLY A 155 -2.40 -8.54 9.23
C GLY A 155 -3.25 -9.33 10.23
N ILE A 156 -2.64 -10.00 11.21
CA ILE A 156 -3.37 -10.78 12.24
C ILE A 156 -4.41 -9.94 13.00
N PRO A 157 -4.03 -8.85 13.71
CA PRO A 157 -4.99 -8.01 14.41
C PRO A 157 -5.95 -7.34 13.43
N GLY A 158 -5.49 -6.95 12.23
CA GLY A 158 -6.35 -6.37 11.19
C GLY A 158 -7.46 -7.32 10.73
N VAL A 159 -7.14 -8.60 10.49
CA VAL A 159 -8.12 -9.63 10.09
C VAL A 159 -9.05 -9.96 11.25
N ILE A 160 -8.52 -10.18 12.46
CA ILE A 160 -9.34 -10.53 13.63
C ILE A 160 -10.32 -9.39 13.94
N LEU A 161 -9.84 -8.16 14.04
CA LEU A 161 -10.67 -6.99 14.29
C LEU A 161 -11.61 -6.70 13.11
N GLY A 162 -11.14 -6.85 11.88
CA GLY A 162 -11.95 -6.62 10.68
C GLY A 162 -13.13 -7.59 10.58
N LEU A 163 -12.89 -8.89 10.82
CA LEU A 163 -13.94 -9.90 10.88
C LEU A 163 -14.89 -9.62 12.04
N TRP A 164 -14.37 -9.31 13.23
CA TRP A 164 -15.19 -8.96 14.38
C TRP A 164 -16.09 -7.74 14.08
N PHE A 165 -15.54 -6.66 13.53
CA PHE A 165 -16.28 -5.47 13.14
C PHE A 165 -17.33 -5.76 12.08
N LYS A 166 -16.96 -6.54 11.06
CA LYS A 166 -17.88 -6.97 10.00
C LYS A 166 -19.07 -7.75 10.56
N SER A 167 -18.84 -8.61 11.56
CA SER A 167 -19.91 -9.36 12.24
C SER A 167 -20.97 -8.49 12.93
N ARG A 168 -20.67 -7.21 13.20
CA ARG A 168 -21.60 -6.24 13.81
C ARG A 168 -22.46 -5.48 12.80
N ILE A 169 -22.17 -5.64 11.51
CA ILE A 169 -22.84 -4.93 10.40
C ILE A 169 -23.58 -5.95 9.51
N GLY A 170 -23.36 -7.24 9.71
CA GLY A 170 -24.03 -8.33 9.01
C GLY A 170 -23.23 -9.62 9.02
N PRO A 171 -23.66 -10.62 8.23
CA PRO A 171 -22.87 -11.82 8.01
C PRO A 171 -21.46 -11.49 7.50
N LEU A 172 -20.47 -12.24 7.96
CA LEU A 172 -19.05 -11.97 7.72
C LEU A 172 -18.68 -11.82 6.24
N PHE A 173 -19.36 -12.57 5.36
CA PHE A 173 -19.04 -12.67 3.94
C PHE A 173 -20.19 -12.27 3.02
N SER A 174 -21.17 -11.53 3.55
CA SER A 174 -22.23 -10.93 2.74
C SER A 174 -22.09 -9.41 2.70
N GLN A 175 -22.90 -8.78 1.86
CA GLN A 175 -23.09 -7.33 1.96
C GLN A 175 -23.57 -6.96 3.38
N PRO A 176 -23.14 -5.80 3.90
CA PRO A 176 -23.72 -5.20 5.10
C PRO A 176 -25.25 -5.23 5.07
N THR A 177 -25.88 -5.58 6.18
CA THR A 177 -27.36 -5.71 6.28
C THR A 177 -27.98 -4.70 7.24
N HIS A 178 -27.19 -4.18 8.19
CA HIS A 178 -27.65 -3.23 9.18
C HIS A 178 -26.47 -2.39 9.69
N GLN A 179 -26.76 -1.24 10.30
CA GLN A 179 -25.75 -0.42 10.98
C GLN A 179 -25.47 -0.98 12.38
N TRP A 180 -24.23 -0.82 12.87
CA TRP A 180 -23.89 -1.15 14.25
C TRP A 180 -24.37 -0.03 15.21
N ALA A 181 -25.69 0.08 15.38
CA ALA A 181 -26.36 1.13 16.13
C ALA A 181 -26.21 0.98 17.65
N GLU A 182 -26.35 -0.26 18.15
CA GLU A 182 -26.34 -0.55 19.57
C GLU A 182 -24.98 -1.09 20.02
N LEU A 183 -24.34 -0.35 20.92
CA LEU A 183 -23.10 -0.79 21.56
C LEU A 183 -23.47 -1.66 22.77
N THR A 184 -23.32 -2.98 22.64
CA THR A 184 -23.62 -3.89 23.75
C THR A 184 -22.51 -3.87 24.80
N PRO A 185 -22.78 -4.22 26.08
CA PRO A 185 -21.73 -4.39 27.08
C PRO A 185 -20.67 -5.43 26.66
N GLY A 186 -21.07 -6.46 25.92
CA GLY A 186 -20.16 -7.46 25.35
C GLY A 186 -19.19 -6.87 24.33
N ASP A 187 -19.63 -5.89 23.54
CA ASP A 187 -18.76 -5.17 22.61
C ASP A 187 -17.69 -4.36 23.33
N VAL A 188 -18.11 -3.61 24.34
CA VAL A 188 -17.20 -2.82 25.18
C VAL A 188 -16.17 -3.72 25.85
N PHE A 189 -16.62 -4.84 26.43
CA PHE A 189 -15.71 -5.82 27.05
C PHE A 189 -14.73 -6.43 26.04
N THR A 190 -15.20 -6.76 24.84
CA THR A 190 -14.35 -7.32 23.78
C THR A 190 -13.29 -6.32 23.33
N LEU A 191 -13.67 -5.07 23.09
CA LEU A 191 -12.77 -3.99 22.70
C LEU A 191 -11.75 -3.66 23.80
N LEU A 192 -12.18 -3.60 25.07
CA LEU A 192 -11.28 -3.42 26.21
C LEU A 192 -10.29 -4.59 26.34
N THR A 193 -10.75 -5.81 26.16
CA THR A 193 -9.89 -7.01 26.17
C THR A 193 -8.85 -6.93 25.06
N PHE A 194 -9.25 -6.58 23.84
CA PHE A 194 -8.33 -6.45 22.71
C PHE A 194 -7.33 -5.30 22.92
N ALA A 195 -7.77 -4.17 23.47
CA ALA A 195 -6.89 -3.06 23.84
C ALA A 195 -5.86 -3.48 24.91
N GLY A 196 -6.31 -4.21 25.95
CA GLY A 196 -5.44 -4.73 27.01
C GLY A 196 -4.40 -5.72 26.49
N LEU A 197 -4.81 -6.65 25.62
CA LEU A 197 -3.90 -7.60 24.95
C LEU A 197 -2.90 -6.87 24.03
N SER A 198 -3.35 -5.88 23.28
CA SER A 198 -2.50 -5.06 22.42
C SER A 198 -1.48 -4.28 23.24
N TYR A 199 -1.90 -3.66 24.34
CA TYR A 199 -1.02 -2.99 25.28
C TYR A 199 0.04 -3.96 25.85
N TYR A 200 -0.38 -5.14 26.32
CA TYR A 200 0.56 -6.14 26.84
C TYR A 200 1.58 -6.58 25.78
N ALA A 201 1.12 -6.91 24.57
CA ALA A 201 1.99 -7.28 23.45
C ALA A 201 2.98 -6.16 23.10
N ALA A 202 2.51 -4.90 23.08
CA ALA A 202 3.34 -3.73 22.90
C ALA A 202 4.43 -3.60 23.99
N VAL A 203 4.08 -3.79 25.27
CA VAL A 203 5.05 -3.76 26.38
C VAL A 203 6.13 -4.82 26.22
N VAL A 204 5.75 -6.06 25.90
CA VAL A 204 6.70 -7.16 25.67
C VAL A 204 7.59 -6.85 24.45
N GLY A 205 7.00 -6.39 23.35
CA GLY A 205 7.70 -6.02 22.13
C GLY A 205 8.75 -4.93 22.36
N VAL A 206 8.37 -3.85 23.05
CA VAL A 206 9.28 -2.75 23.39
C VAL A 206 10.33 -3.19 24.42
N ALA A 207 9.97 -3.97 25.43
CA ALA A 207 10.92 -4.43 26.46
C ALA A 207 12.04 -5.26 25.83
N ARG A 208 11.67 -6.21 24.98
CA ARG A 208 12.61 -7.02 24.20
C ARG A 208 13.55 -6.13 23.36
N ARG A 209 13.01 -5.09 22.72
CA ARG A 209 13.80 -4.14 21.92
C ARG A 209 14.77 -3.32 22.75
N ARG A 210 14.39 -2.89 23.96
CA ARG A 210 15.29 -2.20 24.89
C ARG A 210 16.45 -3.11 25.32
N CYS A 211 16.21 -4.41 25.43
CA CYS A 211 17.24 -5.41 25.69
C CYS A 211 18.10 -5.75 24.46
N GLY A 212 17.77 -5.24 23.27
CA GLY A 212 18.47 -5.59 22.02
C GLY A 212 18.19 -7.02 21.53
N GLU A 213 17.21 -7.70 22.10
CA GLU A 213 16.87 -9.08 21.76
C GLU A 213 16.17 -9.12 20.38
N PRO A 214 16.71 -9.88 19.41
CA PRO A 214 16.04 -10.06 18.12
C PRO A 214 14.76 -10.88 18.28
N LEU A 215 13.82 -10.72 17.34
CA LEU A 215 12.69 -11.66 17.25
C LEU A 215 13.23 -13.08 17.01
N PRO A 216 12.72 -14.09 17.73
CA PRO A 216 13.02 -15.47 17.37
C PRO A 216 12.55 -15.68 15.94
N SER A 217 13.48 -16.04 15.05
CA SER A 217 13.09 -16.45 13.70
C SER A 217 12.32 -17.75 13.86
N LEU A 218 11.02 -17.77 13.53
CA LEU A 218 10.30 -19.03 13.39
C LEU A 218 11.11 -19.85 12.37
N GLY A 219 11.59 -21.02 12.78
CA GLY A 219 12.58 -21.81 12.02
C GLY A 219 12.17 -22.04 10.57
N ILE A 220 10.88 -21.98 10.26
CA ILE A 220 10.28 -22.03 8.93
C ILE A 220 10.78 -20.92 8.01
N VAL A 221 10.83 -19.66 8.47
CA VAL A 221 11.33 -18.55 7.64
C VAL A 221 12.84 -18.70 7.43
N ALA A 222 13.59 -19.05 8.47
CA ALA A 222 15.02 -19.32 8.35
C ALA A 222 15.31 -20.55 7.48
N TRP A 223 14.43 -21.55 7.47
CA TRP A 223 14.51 -22.72 6.60
C TRP A 223 14.20 -22.35 5.16
N PHE A 224 13.12 -21.62 4.90
CA PHE A 224 12.76 -21.13 3.57
C PHE A 224 13.86 -20.23 2.98
N LEU A 225 14.40 -19.32 3.79
CA LEU A 225 15.56 -18.48 3.42
C LEU A 225 16.82 -19.29 3.13
N ARG A 226 16.98 -20.48 3.71
CA ARG A 226 18.10 -21.39 3.43
C ARG A 226 17.87 -22.18 2.14
N VAL A 227 16.64 -22.62 1.88
CA VAL A 227 16.28 -23.39 0.68
C VAL A 227 16.28 -22.53 -0.58
N CYS A 228 15.71 -21.32 -0.51
CA CYS A 228 15.59 -20.43 -1.67
C CYS A 228 16.86 -19.63 -1.98
N ASP A 229 17.79 -19.56 -1.04
CA ASP A 229 19.06 -18.87 -1.20
C ASP A 229 20.11 -19.63 -0.37
N PRO A 230 20.75 -20.67 -0.93
CA PRO A 230 21.88 -21.30 -0.25
C PRO A 230 22.93 -20.22 0.03
N PRO A 231 23.48 -20.14 1.25
CA PRO A 231 24.58 -19.22 1.50
C PRO A 231 25.71 -19.54 0.52
N PRO A 232 26.42 -18.53 -0.02
CA PRO A 232 27.65 -18.82 -0.76
C PRO A 232 28.57 -19.66 0.12
N ASP A 233 29.35 -20.54 -0.49
CA ASP A 233 30.30 -21.39 0.23
C ASP A 233 31.11 -20.52 1.19
N VAL A 234 31.13 -20.93 2.47
CA VAL A 234 31.71 -20.13 3.55
C VAL A 234 33.16 -19.80 3.20
N GLY A 235 33.46 -18.52 2.98
CA GLY A 235 34.79 -18.03 2.63
C GLY A 235 35.03 -17.76 1.14
N ALA A 236 34.09 -18.06 0.24
CA ALA A 236 34.21 -17.69 -1.16
C ALA A 236 34.03 -16.17 -1.32
N PRO A 237 35.04 -15.43 -1.84
CA PRO A 237 34.88 -14.00 -2.10
C PRO A 237 33.89 -13.76 -3.25
N PHE A 238 33.09 -12.70 -3.17
CA PHE A 238 32.30 -12.25 -4.31
C PHE A 238 33.23 -11.77 -5.43
N ALA A 239 32.97 -12.17 -6.67
CA ALA A 239 33.82 -11.81 -7.80
C ALA A 239 33.77 -10.31 -8.12
N THR A 240 32.68 -9.63 -7.78
CA THR A 240 32.50 -8.18 -7.99
C THR A 240 31.71 -7.52 -6.85
N PRO A 241 31.91 -6.21 -6.60
CA PRO A 241 31.09 -5.45 -5.66
C PRO A 241 29.60 -5.46 -6.01
N GLU A 242 29.25 -5.53 -7.30
CA GLU A 242 27.85 -5.61 -7.76
C GLU A 242 27.17 -6.89 -7.27
N GLN A 243 27.87 -8.03 -7.36
CA GLN A 243 27.35 -9.31 -6.87
C GLN A 243 27.14 -9.31 -5.35
N ALA A 244 28.11 -8.76 -4.61
CA ALA A 244 27.99 -8.62 -3.15
C ALA A 244 26.79 -7.74 -2.77
N HIS A 245 26.60 -6.62 -3.49
CA HIS A 245 25.47 -5.73 -3.25
C HIS A 245 24.13 -6.37 -3.63
N PHE A 246 24.07 -7.08 -4.77
CA PHE A 246 22.89 -7.82 -5.19
C PHE A 246 22.49 -8.87 -4.16
N TRP A 247 23.44 -9.66 -3.69
CA TRP A 247 23.22 -10.68 -2.67
C TRP A 247 22.68 -10.06 -1.37
N PHE A 248 23.29 -8.97 -0.92
CA PHE A 248 22.85 -8.25 0.27
C PHE A 248 21.41 -7.71 0.15
N GLU A 249 21.09 -7.03 -0.95
CA GLU A 249 19.75 -6.47 -1.18
C GLU A 249 18.71 -7.59 -1.39
N TRP A 250 19.07 -8.67 -2.10
CA TRP A 250 18.20 -9.83 -2.28
C TRP A 250 17.82 -10.46 -0.94
N ARG A 251 18.79 -10.68 -0.05
CA ARG A 251 18.57 -11.22 1.30
C ARG A 251 17.68 -10.32 2.16
N ARG A 252 17.92 -9.01 2.11
CA ARG A 252 17.20 -8.06 2.97
C ARG A 252 15.77 -7.80 2.49
N LYS A 253 15.57 -7.74 1.17
CA LYS A 253 14.38 -7.14 0.56
C LYS A 253 13.69 -8.02 -0.48
N GLY A 254 14.44 -8.87 -1.18
CA GLY A 254 13.96 -9.63 -2.34
C GLY A 254 12.77 -10.56 -2.06
N LEU A 255 12.60 -11.01 -0.81
CA LEU A 255 11.53 -11.94 -0.43
C LEU A 255 10.32 -11.27 0.23
N ILE A 256 10.35 -9.95 0.44
CA ILE A 256 9.25 -9.22 1.07
C ILE A 256 7.96 -9.41 0.25
N MET A 257 7.98 -9.13 -1.05
CA MET A 257 6.79 -9.24 -1.89
C MET A 257 6.30 -10.69 -2.04
N PRO A 258 7.14 -11.69 -2.38
CA PRO A 258 6.73 -13.10 -2.37
C PRO A 258 6.08 -13.54 -1.05
N ALA A 259 6.67 -13.18 0.09
CA ALA A 259 6.13 -13.53 1.40
C ALA A 259 4.75 -12.89 1.64
N THR A 260 4.55 -11.63 1.23
CA THR A 260 3.24 -10.97 1.31
C THR A 260 2.20 -11.65 0.42
N VAL A 261 2.55 -12.08 -0.80
CA VAL A 261 1.63 -12.83 -1.67
C VAL A 261 1.24 -14.17 -1.05
N VAL A 262 2.21 -14.96 -0.57
CA VAL A 262 1.93 -16.23 0.11
C VAL A 262 1.02 -16.01 1.31
N PHE A 263 1.31 -15.00 2.12
CA PHE A 263 0.49 -14.68 3.29
C PHE A 263 -0.94 -14.27 2.91
N GLY A 264 -1.10 -13.40 1.92
CA GLY A 264 -2.41 -13.00 1.41
C GLY A 264 -3.20 -14.18 0.85
N MET A 265 -2.55 -15.09 0.13
CA MET A 265 -3.15 -16.32 -0.37
C MET A 265 -3.55 -17.26 0.77
N LEU A 266 -2.70 -17.47 1.77
CA LEU A 266 -3.03 -18.31 2.92
C LEU A 266 -4.22 -17.76 3.71
N ILE A 267 -4.29 -16.45 3.92
CA ILE A 267 -5.45 -15.81 4.55
C ILE A 267 -6.68 -15.97 3.67
N GLY A 268 -6.61 -15.63 2.39
CA GLY A 268 -7.74 -15.70 1.47
C GLY A 268 -8.29 -17.13 1.36
N LEU A 269 -7.41 -18.12 1.19
CA LEU A 269 -7.76 -19.53 1.18
C LEU A 269 -8.30 -19.99 2.54
N GLY A 270 -7.71 -19.56 3.65
CA GLY A 270 -8.18 -19.89 4.99
C GLY A 270 -9.59 -19.37 5.23
N ILE A 271 -9.85 -18.11 4.86
CA ILE A 271 -11.18 -17.50 4.90
C ILE A 271 -12.16 -18.29 4.03
N TRP A 272 -11.77 -18.61 2.80
CA TRP A 272 -12.61 -19.36 1.88
C TRP A 272 -12.97 -20.75 2.41
N VAL A 273 -11.99 -21.53 2.90
CA VAL A 273 -12.19 -22.88 3.45
C VAL A 273 -13.05 -22.86 4.70
N LEU A 274 -12.83 -21.90 5.60
CA LEU A 274 -13.50 -21.86 6.89
C LEU A 274 -14.93 -21.33 6.79
N PHE A 275 -15.22 -20.44 5.84
CA PHE A 275 -16.46 -19.67 5.89
C PHE A 275 -17.29 -19.55 4.61
N ILE A 276 -16.68 -19.47 3.42
CA ILE A 276 -17.42 -19.16 2.18
C ILE A 276 -17.74 -20.43 1.40
N ARG A 277 -16.72 -21.24 1.09
CA ARG A 277 -16.81 -22.53 0.36
C ARG A 277 -17.51 -22.48 -1.01
N GLU A 278 -17.83 -21.31 -1.55
CA GLU A 278 -18.36 -21.13 -2.90
C GLU A 278 -17.24 -20.98 -3.94
N LEU A 279 -17.33 -21.70 -5.07
CA LEU A 279 -16.31 -21.67 -6.12
C LEU A 279 -16.17 -20.28 -6.76
N LYS A 280 -17.30 -19.57 -6.93
CA LYS A 280 -17.34 -18.23 -7.52
C LYS A 280 -16.47 -17.26 -6.72
N ASP A 281 -16.64 -17.22 -5.40
CA ASP A 281 -15.91 -16.32 -4.52
C ASP A 281 -14.42 -16.65 -4.44
N LEU A 282 -14.05 -17.94 -4.54
CA LEU A 282 -12.64 -18.34 -4.66
C LEU A 282 -12.03 -17.75 -5.94
N PHE A 283 -12.73 -17.91 -7.06
CA PHE A 283 -12.26 -17.47 -8.37
C PHE A 283 -12.19 -15.93 -8.45
N GLU A 284 -13.22 -15.23 -7.96
CA GLU A 284 -13.22 -13.78 -7.80
C GLU A 284 -12.12 -13.31 -6.84
N GLY A 285 -11.87 -14.03 -5.75
CA GLY A 285 -10.79 -13.73 -4.81
C GLY A 285 -9.41 -13.81 -5.47
N PHE A 286 -9.16 -14.81 -6.32
CA PHE A 286 -7.91 -14.91 -7.09
C PHE A 286 -7.80 -13.81 -8.15
N ALA A 287 -8.89 -13.49 -8.85
CA ALA A 287 -8.95 -12.40 -9.83
C ALA A 287 -8.80 -11.01 -9.17
N ALA A 288 -9.33 -10.80 -7.98
CA ALA A 288 -9.06 -9.62 -7.19
C ALA A 288 -7.59 -9.62 -6.72
N GLY A 289 -7.06 -10.77 -6.33
CA GLY A 289 -5.66 -10.97 -5.93
C GLY A 289 -4.66 -10.47 -6.97
N GLY A 290 -4.88 -10.72 -8.26
CA GLY A 290 -3.98 -10.22 -9.31
C GLY A 290 -4.03 -8.70 -9.48
N ALA A 291 -5.20 -8.08 -9.32
CA ALA A 291 -5.31 -6.62 -9.28
C ALA A 291 -4.62 -6.05 -8.02
N MET A 292 -4.78 -6.71 -6.88
CA MET A 292 -4.12 -6.37 -5.62
C MET A 292 -2.60 -6.48 -5.71
N LEU A 293 -2.03 -7.37 -6.54
CA LEU A 293 -0.58 -7.39 -6.77
C LEU A 293 -0.06 -6.05 -7.32
N THR A 294 -0.84 -5.39 -8.18
CA THR A 294 -0.48 -4.07 -8.71
C THR A 294 -0.46 -3.03 -7.60
N LEU A 295 -1.43 -3.06 -6.69
CA LEU A 295 -1.45 -2.20 -5.50
C LEU A 295 -0.32 -2.54 -4.52
N MET A 296 0.00 -3.82 -4.35
CA MET A 296 1.19 -4.24 -3.60
C MET A 296 2.49 -3.74 -4.23
N GLY A 297 2.47 -3.32 -5.50
CA GLY A 297 3.57 -2.59 -6.12
C GLY A 297 4.01 -1.37 -5.29
N PHE A 298 3.14 -0.73 -4.51
CA PHE A 298 3.54 0.36 -3.60
C PHE A 298 4.58 -0.07 -2.55
N MET A 299 4.76 -1.36 -2.29
CA MET A 299 5.90 -1.89 -1.51
C MET A 299 7.26 -1.54 -2.14
N GLY A 300 7.29 -1.13 -3.41
CA GLY A 300 8.44 -0.50 -4.05
C GLY A 300 9.00 0.67 -3.26
N LEU A 301 8.17 1.43 -2.52
CA LEU A 301 8.64 2.49 -1.63
C LEU A 301 9.60 1.96 -0.56
N LEU A 302 9.27 0.82 0.05
CA LEU A 302 10.12 0.15 1.04
C LEU A 302 11.36 -0.47 0.39
N LEU A 303 11.18 -1.12 -0.76
CA LEU A 303 12.27 -1.84 -1.42
C LEU A 303 13.32 -0.90 -2.04
N GLY A 304 12.87 0.23 -2.59
CA GLY A 304 13.75 1.27 -3.12
C GLY A 304 14.38 2.16 -2.05
N ASN A 305 14.00 2.03 -0.78
CA ASN A 305 14.63 2.79 0.30
C ASN A 305 16.11 2.40 0.45
N VAL A 306 17.02 3.35 0.21
CA VAL A 306 18.48 3.22 0.34
C VAL A 306 19.03 3.87 1.61
N GLY A 307 18.17 4.25 2.54
CA GLY A 307 18.60 4.84 3.79
C GLY A 307 19.08 3.84 4.83
N PRO A 308 19.70 4.37 5.91
CA PRO A 308 20.26 3.55 6.99
C PRO A 308 19.17 2.81 7.79
N ASN A 309 17.94 3.32 7.76
CA ASN A 309 16.77 2.71 8.40
C ASN A 309 15.52 2.94 7.55
N ASP A 310 14.41 2.30 7.90
CA ASP A 310 13.19 2.32 7.08
C ASP A 310 12.48 3.70 7.09
N ALA A 311 12.87 4.62 7.98
CA ALA A 311 12.26 5.95 8.09
C ALA A 311 13.05 7.06 7.41
N ALA A 312 14.37 6.89 7.30
CA ALA A 312 15.23 7.79 6.54
C ALA A 312 15.32 7.26 5.12
N PHE A 313 14.87 8.05 4.15
CA PHE A 313 15.04 7.73 2.72
C PHE A 313 16.39 8.23 2.18
N GLU A 314 17.05 9.14 2.91
CA GLU A 314 18.35 9.69 2.56
C GLU A 314 19.42 8.61 2.62
N MET A 315 20.27 8.55 1.58
CA MET A 315 21.30 7.53 1.48
C MET A 315 22.29 7.67 2.64
N GLY A 316 22.48 6.60 3.41
CA GLY A 316 23.45 6.61 4.52
C GLY A 316 24.90 6.71 4.02
N HIS A 317 25.78 7.34 4.80
CA HIS A 317 27.20 7.53 4.45
C HIS A 317 27.90 6.24 4.01
N PHE A 318 27.60 5.11 4.66
CA PHE A 318 28.17 3.81 4.30
C PHE A 318 27.75 3.32 2.91
N LEU A 319 26.49 3.57 2.49
CA LEU A 319 26.03 3.22 1.15
C LEU A 319 26.62 4.17 0.10
N ALA A 320 26.74 5.45 0.46
CA ALA A 320 27.29 6.49 -0.42
C ALA A 320 28.78 6.28 -0.76
N THR A 321 29.56 5.66 0.13
CA THR A 321 31.01 5.40 -0.08
C THR A 321 31.31 4.05 -0.75
N ARG A 322 30.30 3.24 -1.07
CA ARG A 322 30.54 1.95 -1.74
C ARG A 322 31.18 2.16 -3.12
N PRO A 323 32.12 1.29 -3.53
CA PRO A 323 32.79 1.35 -4.83
C PRO A 323 31.87 0.83 -5.95
N LEU A 324 30.70 1.45 -6.08
CA LEU A 324 29.71 1.18 -7.10
C LEU A 324 29.31 2.50 -7.73
N THR A 325 29.23 2.53 -9.05
CA THR A 325 28.62 3.66 -9.78
C THR A 325 27.11 3.71 -9.50
N ASN A 326 26.50 4.89 -9.67
CA ASN A 326 25.04 5.05 -9.50
C ASN A 326 24.26 4.16 -10.48
N SER A 327 24.80 3.95 -11.68
CA SER A 327 24.26 3.02 -12.68
C SER A 327 24.30 1.56 -12.20
N GLU A 328 25.42 1.08 -11.67
CA GLU A 328 25.53 -0.29 -11.16
C GLU A 328 24.63 -0.53 -9.94
N MET A 329 24.56 0.45 -9.04
CA MET A 329 23.66 0.40 -7.89
C MET A 329 22.19 0.36 -8.32
N SER A 330 21.76 1.24 -9.25
CA SER A 330 20.38 1.23 -9.78
C SER A 330 20.04 -0.09 -10.47
N ARG A 331 20.97 -0.62 -11.29
CA ARG A 331 20.80 -1.90 -11.98
C ARG A 331 20.63 -3.04 -10.99
N THR A 332 21.44 -3.05 -9.94
CA THR A 332 21.36 -4.04 -8.87
C THR A 332 20.01 -4.01 -8.17
N LEU A 333 19.55 -2.82 -7.78
CA LEU A 333 18.24 -2.66 -7.12
C LEU A 333 17.09 -3.06 -8.05
N LEU A 334 17.11 -2.63 -9.33
CA LEU A 334 16.10 -3.02 -10.31
C LEU A 334 16.09 -4.53 -10.58
N LYS A 335 17.26 -5.21 -10.59
CA LYS A 335 17.34 -6.68 -10.69
C LYS A 335 16.67 -7.36 -9.49
N VAL A 336 16.90 -6.86 -8.27
CA VAL A 336 16.25 -7.37 -7.05
C VAL A 336 14.74 -7.19 -7.12
N LEU A 337 14.27 -6.01 -7.53
CA LEU A 337 12.84 -5.74 -7.71
C LEU A 337 12.23 -6.66 -8.77
N ALA A 338 12.85 -6.77 -9.95
CA ALA A 338 12.34 -7.60 -11.04
C ALA A 338 12.24 -9.07 -10.62
N LYS A 339 13.27 -9.60 -9.96
CA LYS A 339 13.28 -10.96 -9.43
C LYS A 339 12.19 -11.14 -8.36
N SER A 340 11.99 -10.16 -7.48
CA SER A 340 10.96 -10.19 -6.44
C SER A 340 9.55 -10.22 -7.03
N VAL A 341 9.25 -9.33 -7.99
CA VAL A 341 7.98 -9.27 -8.72
C VAL A 341 7.71 -10.56 -9.47
N LEU A 342 8.71 -11.10 -10.18
CA LEU A 342 8.53 -12.32 -10.97
C LEU A 342 8.20 -13.52 -10.06
N ILE A 343 8.89 -13.68 -8.94
CA ILE A 343 8.60 -14.76 -7.99
C ILE A 343 7.20 -14.59 -7.39
N ALA A 344 6.88 -13.38 -6.91
CA ALA A 344 5.58 -13.08 -6.32
C ALA A 344 4.42 -13.32 -7.29
N TRP A 345 4.56 -12.84 -8.53
CA TRP A 345 3.59 -13.09 -9.60
C TRP A 345 3.48 -14.57 -9.92
N THR A 346 4.58 -15.32 -10.00
CA THR A 346 4.55 -16.76 -10.27
C THR A 346 3.82 -17.54 -9.18
N ILE A 347 4.06 -17.19 -7.90
CA ILE A 347 3.38 -17.79 -6.75
C ILE A 347 1.86 -17.62 -6.83
N TRP A 348 1.37 -16.49 -7.31
CA TRP A 348 -0.06 -16.24 -7.49
C TRP A 348 -0.62 -16.84 -8.80
N ALA A 349 0.09 -16.63 -9.91
CA ALA A 349 -0.37 -16.99 -11.25
C ALA A 349 -0.51 -18.51 -11.42
N VAL A 350 0.42 -19.30 -10.86
CA VAL A 350 0.38 -20.76 -10.99
C VAL A 350 -0.89 -21.35 -10.35
N PRO A 351 -1.22 -21.09 -9.07
CA PRO A 351 -2.47 -21.54 -8.47
C PRO A 351 -3.70 -21.00 -9.20
N PHE A 352 -3.66 -19.77 -9.73
CA PHE A 352 -4.82 -19.22 -10.43
C PHE A 352 -5.04 -19.89 -11.80
N VAL A 353 -3.98 -20.18 -12.55
CA VAL A 353 -4.06 -20.96 -13.79
C VAL A 353 -4.56 -22.37 -13.51
N ILE A 354 -4.09 -23.02 -12.44
CA ILE A 354 -4.58 -24.34 -12.01
C ILE A 354 -6.08 -24.28 -11.69
N LEU A 355 -6.52 -23.29 -10.91
CA LEU A 355 -7.93 -23.09 -10.58
C LEU A 355 -8.77 -22.89 -11.85
N THR A 356 -8.29 -22.06 -12.79
CA THR A 356 -8.95 -21.80 -14.07
C THR A 356 -9.07 -23.07 -14.91
N ALA A 357 -7.99 -23.87 -15.00
CA ALA A 357 -7.99 -25.14 -15.72
C ALA A 357 -8.97 -26.15 -15.11
N ILE A 358 -9.07 -26.21 -13.77
CA ILE A 358 -10.05 -27.06 -13.07
C ILE A 358 -11.48 -26.60 -13.38
N CYS A 359 -11.76 -25.28 -13.32
CA CYS A 359 -13.08 -24.74 -13.63
C CYS A 359 -13.47 -25.01 -15.10
N PHE A 360 -12.52 -24.83 -16.03
CA PHE A 360 -12.70 -25.13 -17.45
C PHE A 360 -13.02 -26.62 -17.68
N ALA A 361 -12.24 -27.52 -17.08
CA ALA A 361 -12.46 -28.98 -17.20
C ALA A 361 -13.81 -29.43 -16.63
N LYS A 362 -14.40 -28.66 -15.71
CA LYS A 362 -15.72 -28.91 -15.13
C LYS A 362 -16.86 -28.17 -15.83
N GLY A 363 -16.58 -27.35 -16.84
CA GLY A 363 -17.58 -26.51 -17.49
C GLY A 363 -18.23 -25.49 -16.56
N ALA A 364 -17.54 -25.11 -15.47
CA ALA A 364 -18.08 -24.30 -14.37
C ALA A 364 -17.25 -23.02 -14.19
N ILE A 365 -16.87 -22.35 -15.29
CA ILE A 365 -16.16 -21.07 -15.22
C ILE A 365 -17.13 -19.98 -14.73
N PRO A 366 -16.88 -19.37 -13.57
CA PRO A 366 -17.71 -18.26 -13.11
C PRO A 366 -17.53 -17.05 -14.06
N PRO A 367 -18.61 -16.37 -14.46
CA PRO A 367 -18.50 -15.15 -15.24
C PRO A 367 -17.92 -14.05 -14.34
N VAL A 368 -16.63 -13.73 -14.54
CA VAL A 368 -15.98 -12.58 -13.89
C VAL A 368 -15.75 -11.51 -14.95
N GLU A 369 -16.40 -10.36 -14.78
CA GLU A 369 -16.40 -9.24 -15.73
C GLU A 369 -14.98 -8.85 -16.18
N ILE A 370 -14.05 -8.70 -15.23
CA ILE A 370 -12.65 -8.33 -15.51
C ILE A 370 -11.95 -9.35 -16.44
N LEU A 371 -12.21 -10.65 -16.26
CA LEU A 371 -11.63 -11.70 -17.10
C LEU A 371 -12.33 -11.82 -18.45
N ASN A 372 -13.61 -11.49 -18.52
CA ASN A 372 -14.34 -11.45 -19.78
C ASN A 372 -13.83 -10.29 -20.67
N ASP A 373 -13.54 -9.13 -20.07
CA ASP A 373 -13.08 -7.95 -20.79
C ASP A 373 -11.62 -8.02 -21.24
N LEU A 374 -10.75 -8.57 -20.37
CA LEU A 374 -9.31 -8.65 -20.62
C LEU A 374 -8.88 -9.99 -21.22
N GLY A 375 -9.65 -11.05 -21.02
CA GLY A 375 -9.28 -12.41 -21.43
C GLY A 375 -7.90 -12.82 -20.89
N TRP A 376 -7.07 -13.37 -21.78
CA TRP A 376 -5.72 -13.81 -21.41
C TRP A 376 -4.77 -12.64 -21.10
N TRP A 377 -5.05 -11.41 -21.57
CA TRP A 377 -4.24 -10.22 -21.28
C TRP A 377 -4.22 -9.87 -19.79
N TYR A 378 -5.17 -10.39 -19.01
CA TYR A 378 -5.20 -10.23 -17.57
C TYR A 378 -3.88 -10.63 -16.89
N PHE A 379 -3.28 -11.76 -17.28
CA PHE A 379 -2.02 -12.25 -16.70
C PHE A 379 -0.79 -11.35 -16.98
N PRO A 380 -0.47 -10.99 -18.23
CA PRO A 380 0.62 -10.05 -18.48
C PRO A 380 0.33 -8.66 -17.91
N MET A 381 -0.93 -8.20 -17.89
CA MET A 381 -1.28 -6.90 -17.32
C MET A 381 -1.05 -6.85 -15.80
N THR A 382 -1.34 -7.91 -15.05
CA THR A 382 -1.04 -7.97 -13.61
C THR A 382 0.47 -8.00 -13.33
N LEU A 383 1.26 -8.69 -14.17
CA LEU A 383 2.72 -8.68 -14.08
C LEU A 383 3.31 -7.28 -14.39
N LEU A 384 2.90 -6.69 -15.52
CA LEU A 384 3.38 -5.39 -15.97
C LEU A 384 2.90 -4.26 -15.06
N GLY A 385 1.65 -4.32 -14.60
CA GLY A 385 1.09 -3.38 -13.63
C GLY A 385 1.87 -3.40 -12.33
N CYS A 386 2.09 -4.59 -11.76
CA CYS A 386 2.90 -4.74 -10.56
C CYS A 386 4.34 -4.25 -10.75
N TRP A 387 5.01 -4.63 -11.85
CA TRP A 387 6.36 -4.13 -12.16
C TRP A 387 6.38 -2.61 -12.24
N THR A 388 5.42 -2.03 -12.96
CA THR A 388 5.32 -0.58 -13.17
C THR A 388 5.19 0.16 -11.85
N VAL A 389 4.19 -0.20 -11.03
CA VAL A 389 3.95 0.46 -9.74
C VAL A 389 5.15 0.27 -8.81
N MET A 390 5.73 -0.94 -8.75
CA MET A 390 6.87 -1.22 -7.88
C MET A 390 8.13 -0.44 -8.29
N SER A 391 8.49 -0.48 -9.56
CA SER A 391 9.73 0.12 -10.04
C SER A 391 9.68 1.65 -10.06
N VAL A 392 8.51 2.25 -10.36
CA VAL A 392 8.29 3.70 -10.23
C VAL A 392 8.32 4.12 -8.77
N SER A 393 7.59 3.42 -7.89
CA SER A 393 7.61 3.69 -6.45
C SER A 393 9.02 3.58 -5.87
N ALA A 394 9.77 2.55 -6.26
CA ALA A 394 11.16 2.37 -5.85
C ALA A 394 12.07 3.49 -6.37
N SER A 395 11.85 3.99 -7.59
CA SER A 395 12.61 5.13 -8.12
C SER A 395 12.34 6.41 -7.32
N ILE A 396 11.08 6.63 -6.89
CA ILE A 396 10.74 7.77 -6.04
C ILE A 396 11.40 7.65 -4.65
N SER A 397 11.39 6.46 -4.04
CA SER A 397 12.03 6.26 -2.74
C SER A 397 13.56 6.38 -2.82
N MET A 398 14.17 5.93 -3.92
CA MET A 398 15.61 6.11 -4.18
C MET A 398 16.04 7.59 -4.23
N ALA A 399 15.11 8.52 -4.54
CA ALA A 399 15.41 9.95 -4.59
C ALA A 399 15.64 10.57 -3.20
N GLY A 400 15.33 9.85 -2.12
CA GLY A 400 15.64 10.24 -0.75
C GLY A 400 14.75 11.31 -0.14
N ARG A 401 13.65 11.68 -0.80
CA ARG A 401 12.77 12.80 -0.39
C ARG A 401 11.38 12.30 -0.01
N SER A 402 11.23 11.92 1.26
CA SER A 402 9.92 11.52 1.82
C SER A 402 8.87 12.63 1.71
N THR A 403 9.28 13.91 1.81
CA THR A 403 8.37 15.05 1.65
C THR A 403 7.84 15.18 0.23
N LEU A 404 8.69 15.01 -0.79
CA LEU A 404 8.25 15.01 -2.19
C LEU A 404 7.34 13.82 -2.46
N LEU A 405 7.66 12.64 -1.93
CA LEU A 405 6.80 11.46 -2.05
C LEU A 405 5.41 11.76 -1.47
N ALA A 406 5.34 12.29 -0.25
CA ALA A 406 4.07 12.67 0.36
C ALA A 406 3.33 13.72 -0.48
N GLN A 407 4.01 14.76 -0.97
CA GLN A 407 3.43 15.77 -1.85
C GLN A 407 2.91 15.19 -3.16
N MET A 408 3.62 14.24 -3.78
CA MET A 408 3.18 13.58 -5.00
C MET A 408 1.94 12.72 -4.76
N VAL A 409 1.91 11.94 -3.67
CA VAL A 409 0.74 11.12 -3.31
C VAL A 409 -0.46 12.00 -3.00
N CYS A 410 -0.31 12.99 -2.11
CA CYS A 410 -1.38 13.93 -1.76
C CYS A 410 -1.83 14.74 -2.99
N GLY A 411 -0.89 15.22 -3.80
CA GLY A 411 -1.17 15.97 -5.03
C GLY A 411 -1.92 15.12 -6.06
N LEU A 412 -1.57 13.84 -6.19
CA LEU A 412 -2.28 12.90 -7.06
C LEU A 412 -3.73 12.72 -6.61
N PHE A 413 -3.97 12.50 -5.32
CA PHE A 413 -5.32 12.43 -4.77
C PHE A 413 -6.10 13.74 -4.99
N ALA A 414 -5.47 14.89 -4.70
CA ALA A 414 -6.09 16.19 -4.91
C ALA A 414 -6.47 16.43 -6.38
N VAL A 415 -5.61 16.01 -7.33
CA VAL A 415 -5.89 16.09 -8.77
C VAL A 415 -7.05 15.16 -9.15
N PHE A 416 -7.05 13.89 -8.72
CA PHE A 416 -8.15 12.97 -9.03
C PHE A 416 -9.49 13.46 -8.49
N ILE A 417 -9.49 13.91 -7.24
CA ILE A 417 -10.67 14.47 -6.60
C ILE A 417 -11.12 15.74 -7.33
N GLY A 418 -10.21 16.69 -7.56
CA GLY A 418 -10.52 17.94 -8.25
C GLY A 418 -11.04 17.74 -9.68
N LEU A 419 -10.47 16.79 -10.43
CA LEU A 419 -10.95 16.41 -11.77
C LEU A 419 -12.33 15.78 -11.70
N GLY A 420 -12.60 14.92 -10.72
CA GLY A 420 -13.93 14.32 -10.51
C GLY A 420 -14.99 15.38 -10.18
N LEU A 421 -14.64 16.36 -9.35
CA LEU A 421 -15.54 17.49 -9.02
C LEU A 421 -15.83 18.36 -10.24
N PHE A 422 -14.78 18.74 -10.97
CA PHE A 422 -14.94 19.52 -12.18
C PHE A 422 -15.81 18.77 -13.21
N TYR A 423 -15.59 17.47 -13.36
CA TYR A 423 -16.36 16.60 -14.24
C TYR A 423 -17.85 16.56 -13.89
N ASN A 424 -18.19 16.37 -12.60
CA ASN A 424 -19.59 16.23 -12.19
C ASN A 424 -20.32 17.58 -12.09
N TYR A 425 -19.67 18.63 -11.56
CA TYR A 425 -20.36 19.87 -11.21
C TYR A 425 -20.15 21.04 -12.17
N ALA A 426 -18.99 21.11 -12.82
CA ALA A 426 -18.68 22.25 -13.69
C ALA A 426 -19.04 22.00 -15.17
N LEU A 427 -19.10 20.72 -15.58
CA LEU A 427 -19.31 20.35 -16.98
C LEU A 427 -20.76 19.94 -17.29
N PRO A 428 -21.35 20.46 -18.37
CA PRO A 428 -22.58 19.92 -18.95
C PRO A 428 -22.43 18.44 -19.29
N VAL A 429 -23.53 17.68 -19.19
CA VAL A 429 -23.55 16.22 -19.43
C VAL A 429 -22.97 15.85 -20.80
N GLU A 430 -23.22 16.65 -21.83
CA GLU A 430 -22.69 16.43 -23.18
C GLU A 430 -21.16 16.59 -23.26
N SER A 431 -20.57 17.46 -22.44
CA SER A 431 -19.13 17.74 -22.41
C SER A 431 -18.35 16.73 -21.56
N ARG A 432 -19.01 16.01 -20.66
CA ARG A 432 -18.39 15.04 -19.74
C ARG A 432 -17.60 13.96 -20.48
N LEU A 433 -18.19 13.35 -21.52
CA LEU A 433 -17.52 12.31 -22.31
C LEU A 433 -16.25 12.84 -22.98
N ASN A 434 -16.30 14.05 -23.56
CA ASN A 434 -15.15 14.69 -24.20
C ASN A 434 -14.06 15.07 -23.19
N PHE A 435 -14.45 15.49 -21.99
CA PHE A 435 -13.51 15.79 -20.92
C PHE A 435 -12.77 14.54 -20.44
N ASN A 436 -13.47 13.44 -20.16
CA ASN A 436 -12.82 12.18 -19.76
C ASN A 436 -11.82 11.68 -20.81
N ARG A 437 -12.21 11.79 -22.08
CA ARG A 437 -11.34 11.49 -23.22
C ARG A 437 -10.11 12.41 -23.26
N GLY A 438 -10.31 13.72 -23.10
CA GLY A 438 -9.24 14.71 -23.05
C GLY A 438 -8.26 14.48 -21.90
N VAL A 439 -8.76 14.24 -20.69
CA VAL A 439 -7.94 13.94 -19.50
C VAL A 439 -7.10 12.69 -19.73
N GLY A 440 -7.68 11.61 -20.26
CA GLY A 440 -6.92 10.39 -20.58
C GLY A 440 -5.75 10.66 -21.54
N ILE A 441 -6.02 11.37 -22.64
CA ILE A 441 -4.97 11.76 -23.61
C ILE A 441 -3.88 12.60 -22.93
N VAL A 442 -4.27 13.64 -22.18
CA VAL A 442 -3.32 14.55 -21.51
C VAL A 442 -2.44 13.77 -20.52
N VAL A 443 -3.03 12.88 -19.72
CA VAL A 443 -2.29 12.03 -18.77
C VAL A 443 -1.33 11.09 -19.51
N GLY A 444 -1.81 10.39 -20.55
CA GLY A 444 -0.97 9.49 -21.34
C GLY A 444 0.21 10.19 -21.99
N VAL A 445 -0.01 11.36 -22.60
CA VAL A 445 1.04 12.18 -23.23
C VAL A 445 2.01 12.72 -22.19
N ALA A 446 1.52 13.24 -21.05
CA ALA A 446 2.37 13.76 -19.98
C ALA A 446 3.30 12.68 -19.42
N ILE A 447 2.79 11.47 -19.20
CA ILE A 447 3.58 10.31 -18.74
C ILE A 447 4.67 9.95 -19.76
N ALA A 448 4.32 9.90 -21.05
CA ALA A 448 5.27 9.59 -22.12
C ALA A 448 6.37 10.65 -22.21
N LEU A 449 6.01 11.94 -22.21
CA LEU A 449 6.97 13.05 -22.24
C LEU A 449 7.87 13.08 -21.00
N GLY A 450 7.32 12.83 -19.80
CA GLY A 450 8.10 12.71 -18.57
C GLY A 450 9.10 11.57 -18.63
N THR A 451 8.71 10.44 -19.23
CA THR A 451 9.60 9.29 -19.45
C THR A 451 10.73 9.65 -20.42
N VAL A 452 10.40 10.26 -21.57
CA VAL A 452 11.41 10.72 -22.54
C VAL A 452 12.38 11.70 -21.90
N TRP A 453 11.89 12.65 -21.12
CA TRP A 453 12.72 13.61 -20.38
C TRP A 453 13.68 12.90 -19.41
N ALA A 454 13.21 11.89 -18.67
CA ALA A 454 14.07 11.10 -17.78
C ALA A 454 15.19 10.41 -18.55
N PHE A 455 14.91 9.78 -19.71
CA PHE A 455 15.93 9.17 -20.55
C PHE A 455 16.95 10.19 -21.10
N VAL A 456 16.48 11.33 -21.58
CA VAL A 456 17.34 12.42 -22.07
C VAL A 456 18.24 12.93 -20.94
N SER A 457 17.68 13.16 -19.74
CA SER A 457 18.43 13.63 -18.57
C SER A 457 19.46 12.60 -18.09
N ALA A 458 19.08 11.32 -18.02
CA ALA A 458 19.99 10.23 -17.65
C ALA A 458 21.13 10.07 -18.67
N ARG A 459 20.83 10.19 -19.97
CA ARG A 459 21.84 10.10 -21.04
C ARG A 459 22.79 11.28 -21.03
N ARG A 460 22.29 12.51 -20.86
CA ARG A 460 23.12 13.73 -20.74
C ARG A 460 24.09 13.67 -19.56
N ARG A 461 23.70 13.01 -18.47
CA ARG A 461 24.55 12.78 -17.28
C ARG A 461 25.42 11.52 -17.38
N ALA A 462 25.47 10.86 -18.55
CA ALA A 462 26.19 9.61 -18.79
C ALA A 462 25.85 8.47 -17.80
N LEU A 463 24.65 8.48 -17.22
CA LEU A 463 24.20 7.46 -16.27
C LEU A 463 23.70 6.20 -16.97
N ILE A 464 23.31 6.30 -18.24
CA ILE A 464 22.85 5.19 -19.08
C ILE A 464 23.55 5.20 -20.45
N GLY A 465 23.78 4.01 -21.00
CA GLY A 465 24.35 3.80 -22.33
C GLY A 465 23.30 3.84 -23.44
N LEU A 466 23.73 4.07 -24.68
CA LEU A 466 22.88 3.94 -25.87
C LEU A 466 22.19 2.55 -25.97
N PRO A 467 22.86 1.42 -25.65
CA PRO A 467 22.19 0.11 -25.69
C PRO A 467 20.97 0.02 -24.77
N THR A 468 21.00 0.64 -23.58
CA THR A 468 19.87 0.68 -22.66
C THR A 468 18.70 1.49 -23.23
N VAL A 469 18.99 2.61 -23.90
CA VAL A 469 17.98 3.43 -24.57
C VAL A 469 17.32 2.66 -25.71
N CYS A 470 18.11 2.01 -26.56
CA CYS A 470 17.59 1.19 -27.65
C CYS A 470 16.74 0.02 -27.13
N ALA A 471 17.21 -0.69 -26.10
CA ALA A 471 16.45 -1.78 -25.49
C ALA A 471 15.12 -1.30 -24.90
N ALA A 472 15.12 -0.19 -24.15
CA ALA A 472 13.91 0.40 -23.59
C ALA A 472 12.92 0.84 -24.68
N PHE A 473 13.42 1.48 -25.74
CA PHE A 473 12.61 1.90 -26.88
C PHE A 473 11.99 0.69 -27.60
N SER A 474 12.76 -0.36 -27.84
CA SER A 474 12.26 -1.60 -28.45
C SER A 474 11.18 -2.27 -27.62
N VAL A 475 11.37 -2.36 -26.30
CA VAL A 475 10.34 -2.91 -25.38
C VAL A 475 9.06 -2.09 -25.44
N TRP A 476 9.17 -0.76 -25.37
CA TRP A 476 8.00 0.12 -25.48
C TRP A 476 7.30 0.02 -26.84
N LEU A 477 8.07 -0.08 -27.93
CA LEU A 477 7.54 -0.26 -29.29
C LEU A 477 6.75 -1.57 -29.40
N VAL A 478 7.29 -2.67 -28.87
CA VAL A 478 6.61 -3.98 -28.84
C VAL A 478 5.31 -3.89 -28.04
N LEU A 479 5.34 -3.32 -26.83
CA LEU A 479 4.13 -3.14 -26.02
C LEU A 479 3.08 -2.27 -26.74
N SER A 480 3.52 -1.17 -27.36
CA SER A 480 2.63 -0.28 -28.13
C SER A 480 2.03 -0.96 -29.34
N GLY A 481 2.82 -1.79 -30.05
CA GLY A 481 2.34 -2.60 -31.17
C GLY A 481 1.31 -3.64 -30.73
N LEU A 482 1.51 -4.28 -29.59
CA LEU A 482 0.54 -5.22 -29.01
C LEU A 482 -0.76 -4.52 -28.59
N ILE A 483 -0.67 -3.34 -27.98
CA ILE A 483 -1.84 -2.51 -27.64
C ILE A 483 -2.58 -2.08 -28.91
N ALA A 484 -1.86 -1.68 -29.95
CA ALA A 484 -2.45 -1.30 -31.23
C ALA A 484 -3.12 -2.50 -31.94
N LEU A 485 -2.53 -3.68 -31.87
CA LEU A 485 -3.13 -4.91 -32.42
C LEU A 485 -4.42 -5.27 -31.68
N ASP A 486 -4.41 -5.26 -30.35
CA ASP A 486 -5.59 -5.50 -29.53
C ASP A 486 -6.70 -4.46 -29.81
N TRP A 487 -6.31 -3.22 -30.09
CA TRP A 487 -7.20 -2.16 -30.52
C TRP A 487 -7.87 -2.45 -31.87
N MET A 488 -7.09 -2.93 -32.86
CA MET A 488 -7.61 -3.30 -34.18
C MET A 488 -8.62 -4.45 -34.09
N LEU A 489 -8.43 -5.37 -33.14
CA LEU A 489 -9.36 -6.47 -32.90
C LEU A 489 -10.65 -6.01 -32.18
N HIS A 490 -10.61 -4.90 -31.44
CA HIS A 490 -11.73 -4.38 -30.67
C HIS A 490 -12.04 -2.92 -31.03
N PRO A 491 -12.53 -2.63 -32.25
CA PRO A 491 -12.72 -1.27 -32.75
C PRO A 491 -13.79 -0.46 -31.99
N ALA A 492 -14.60 -1.12 -31.15
CA ALA A 492 -15.58 -0.45 -30.28
C ALA A 492 -14.93 0.36 -29.14
N ARG A 493 -13.65 0.11 -28.82
CA ARG A 493 -12.95 0.84 -27.76
C ARG A 493 -12.65 2.29 -28.20
N PRO A 494 -12.65 3.28 -27.29
CA PRO A 494 -12.51 4.70 -27.64
C PRO A 494 -11.04 5.14 -27.76
N LEU A 495 -10.59 5.70 -28.90
CA LEU A 495 -9.17 6.05 -29.19
C LEU A 495 -8.39 6.69 -28.02
N PRO A 496 -8.98 7.61 -27.22
CA PRO A 496 -8.33 8.19 -26.04
C PRO A 496 -7.81 7.17 -25.02
N LEU A 497 -8.51 6.04 -24.84
CA LEU A 497 -8.06 4.94 -23.98
C LEU A 497 -6.78 4.33 -24.53
N GLY A 498 -6.69 4.09 -25.85
CA GLY A 498 -5.49 3.57 -26.50
C GLY A 498 -4.28 4.47 -26.29
N VAL A 499 -4.44 5.80 -26.45
CA VAL A 499 -3.38 6.78 -26.18
C VAL A 499 -2.95 6.75 -24.70
N THR A 500 -3.91 6.64 -23.79
CA THR A 500 -3.64 6.54 -22.35
C THR A 500 -2.83 5.28 -22.02
N VAL A 501 -3.24 4.12 -22.56
CA VAL A 501 -2.58 2.83 -22.32
C VAL A 501 -1.17 2.80 -22.93
N VAL A 502 -0.98 3.36 -24.13
CA VAL A 502 0.36 3.52 -24.74
C VAL A 502 1.26 4.44 -23.89
N GLY A 503 0.70 5.51 -23.34
CA GLY A 503 1.39 6.37 -22.38
C GLY A 503 1.78 5.63 -21.10
N LEU A 504 0.85 4.89 -20.49
CA LEU A 504 1.12 4.06 -19.31
C LEU A 504 2.18 2.98 -19.59
N ALA A 505 2.22 2.42 -20.80
CA ALA A 505 3.22 1.44 -21.19
C ALA A 505 4.65 2.01 -21.15
N THR A 506 4.86 3.33 -21.23
CA THR A 506 6.21 3.91 -21.05
C THR A 506 6.71 3.76 -19.62
N LEU A 507 5.82 3.66 -18.63
CA LEU A 507 6.21 3.48 -17.22
C LEU A 507 6.84 2.11 -16.96
N VAL A 508 6.64 1.11 -17.84
CA VAL A 508 7.33 -0.19 -17.77
C VAL A 508 8.85 0.00 -17.93
N VAL A 509 9.29 0.98 -18.72
CA VAL A 509 10.70 1.23 -19.04
C VAL A 509 11.27 2.48 -18.36
N ALA A 510 10.43 3.39 -17.87
CA ALA A 510 10.84 4.60 -17.15
C ALA A 510 11.86 4.38 -16.02
N PRO A 511 11.77 3.31 -15.19
CA PRO A 511 12.72 3.06 -14.09
C PRO A 511 14.17 2.89 -14.55
N LEU A 512 14.40 2.44 -15.78
CA LEU A 512 15.74 2.26 -16.33
C LEU A 512 16.52 3.59 -16.42
N ALA A 513 15.80 4.71 -16.56
CA ALA A 513 16.38 6.05 -16.52
C ALA A 513 16.13 6.76 -15.19
N ALA A 514 14.96 6.58 -14.57
CA ALA A 514 14.58 7.27 -13.34
C ALA A 514 15.39 6.81 -12.12
N ALA A 515 15.64 5.51 -11.96
CA ALA A 515 16.38 4.97 -10.82
C ALA A 515 17.83 5.51 -10.71
N PRO A 516 18.66 5.49 -11.78
CA PRO A 516 20.01 6.05 -11.68
C PRO A 516 20.00 7.58 -11.46
N LEU A 517 19.03 8.31 -12.02
CA LEU A 517 18.86 9.74 -11.76
C LEU A 517 18.53 10.01 -10.28
N ALA A 518 17.59 9.24 -9.73
CA ALA A 518 17.17 9.33 -8.33
C ALA A 518 18.34 9.04 -7.38
N LEU A 519 19.11 7.97 -7.64
CA LEU A 519 20.30 7.65 -6.87
C LEU A 519 21.41 8.68 -7.01
N ALA A 520 21.64 9.23 -8.21
CA ALA A 520 22.63 10.28 -8.41
C ALA A 520 22.25 11.56 -7.66
N TRP A 521 20.95 11.86 -7.56
CA TRP A 521 20.44 12.98 -6.76
C TRP A 521 20.65 12.74 -5.27
N ASN A 522 20.27 11.57 -4.75
CA ASN A 522 20.40 11.22 -3.34
C ASN A 522 21.88 11.06 -2.92
N ARG A 523 22.70 10.55 -3.85
CA ARG A 523 24.17 10.46 -3.90
C ARG A 523 24.90 11.69 -3.34
N ASN A 524 24.66 12.80 -4.03
CA ASN A 524 25.51 13.98 -4.02
C ASN A 524 24.99 15.08 -3.07
N ARG A 525 24.13 14.70 -2.13
CA ARG A 525 23.57 15.59 -1.12
C ARG A 525 24.20 15.25 0.23
#